data_AF-A0A821N4Q1-F1
#
_entry.id   AF-A0A821N4Q1-F1
#
_cell.length_a   1.000
_cell.length_b   1.000
_cell.length_c   1.000
_cell.angle_alpha   90.00
_cell.angle_beta   90.00
_cell.angle_gamma   90.00
#
_symmetry.space_group_name_H-M   'P 1'
#
loop_
_entity.id
_entity.type
_entity.pdbx_description
1 polymer ?
#
loop_
_entity_poly.entity_id
_entity_poly.type
_entity_poly.pdbx_seq_one_letter_code
_entity_poly.pdbx_strand_id
1 'polypeptide(L)'
;TTSPIISKSINDRNYFQYVAIFDYDARTKDDLTIRKSDLLDITAKKSSAWWKARNENGQEGWIPSNYVAKRDSLESESWYFKSIRRIDAEKQLMSDTNEHGSFLIRDSETRRTDFSLSSKTNIFLFLNSLKNWFLFCISF
;
A
#
# COMPACT_ATOMS: atom_id res chain seq x y z
N THR A 1 -26.99 -32.80 4.95
CA THR A 1 -27.57 -31.46 4.69
C THR A 1 -26.56 -30.71 3.87
N THR A 2 -26.81 -30.63 2.57
CA THR A 2 -25.83 -30.19 1.57
C THR A 2 -25.93 -28.68 1.43
N SER A 3 -24.92 -27.95 1.88
CA SER A 3 -24.81 -26.50 1.66
C SER A 3 -24.42 -26.21 0.20
N PRO A 4 -24.93 -25.13 -0.41
CA PRO A 4 -24.86 -24.93 -1.85
C PRO A 4 -23.47 -24.54 -2.35
N ILE A 5 -23.19 -25.00 -3.56
CA ILE A 5 -22.06 -24.66 -4.41
C ILE A 5 -22.18 -23.18 -4.79
N ILE A 6 -21.40 -22.31 -4.16
CA ILE A 6 -21.03 -21.03 -4.78
C ILE A 6 -19.68 -21.27 -5.44
N SER A 7 -19.72 -21.98 -6.58
CA SER A 7 -18.69 -21.82 -7.60
C SER A 7 -18.87 -20.42 -8.17
N LYS A 8 -18.36 -19.44 -7.43
CA LYS A 8 -18.03 -18.14 -8.02
C LYS A 8 -17.01 -18.53 -9.07
N SER A 9 -17.41 -18.54 -10.35
CA SER A 9 -16.46 -18.55 -11.47
C SER A 9 -15.71 -17.22 -11.40
N ILE A 10 -14.87 -17.07 -10.38
CA ILE A 10 -13.89 -16.02 -10.32
C ILE A 10 -12.94 -16.43 -11.42
N ASN A 11 -13.06 -15.75 -12.55
CA ASN A 11 -12.08 -15.76 -13.62
C ASN A 11 -10.69 -15.81 -12.97
N ASP A 12 -10.01 -16.96 -12.96
CA ASP A 12 -8.75 -17.20 -12.23
C ASP A 12 -7.65 -16.19 -12.62
N ARG A 13 -7.86 -15.46 -13.72
CA ARG A 13 -7.06 -14.32 -14.17
C ARG A 13 -7.03 -13.14 -13.18
N ASN A 14 -8.07 -12.93 -12.37
CA ASN A 14 -8.10 -11.79 -11.43
C ASN A 14 -7.07 -11.91 -10.29
N TYR A 15 -6.63 -13.14 -9.95
CA TYR A 15 -5.72 -13.36 -8.82
C TYR A 15 -4.25 -12.97 -9.12
N PHE A 16 -3.93 -12.75 -10.40
CA PHE A 16 -2.59 -12.36 -10.85
C PHE A 16 -2.51 -10.91 -11.32
N GLN A 17 -3.61 -10.17 -11.21
CA GLN A 17 -3.65 -8.77 -11.60
C GLN A 17 -2.97 -7.89 -10.56
N TYR A 18 -2.39 -6.78 -11.01
CA TYR A 18 -1.76 -5.79 -10.17
C TYR A 18 -2.57 -4.49 -10.21
N VAL A 19 -2.43 -3.69 -9.15
CA VAL A 19 -3.03 -2.37 -9.04
C VAL A 19 -1.93 -1.34 -8.82
N ALA A 20 -2.01 -0.21 -9.52
CA ALA A 20 -1.14 0.92 -9.27
C ALA A 20 -1.48 1.58 -7.92
N ILE A 21 -0.48 1.72 -7.05
CA ILE A 21 -0.63 2.36 -5.73
C ILE A 21 -0.17 3.82 -5.73
N PHE A 22 0.55 4.24 -6.77
CA PHE A 22 1.01 5.61 -7.00
C PHE A 22 0.87 5.99 -8.48
N ASP A 23 0.78 7.29 -8.75
CA ASP A 23 0.83 7.82 -10.11
C ASP A 23 2.25 7.77 -10.66
N TYR A 24 2.40 7.44 -11.94
CA TYR A 24 3.68 7.47 -12.63
C TYR A 24 3.50 7.96 -14.07
N ASP A 25 4.16 9.07 -14.38
CA ASP A 25 4.24 9.59 -15.74
C ASP A 25 5.42 8.93 -16.47
N ALA A 26 5.15 8.44 -17.69
CA ALA A 26 6.16 7.83 -18.55
C ALA A 26 7.33 8.82 -18.80
N ARG A 27 8.57 8.36 -18.58
CA ARG A 27 9.77 9.19 -18.77
C ARG A 27 10.45 8.93 -20.10
N THR A 28 10.26 7.73 -20.65
CA THR A 28 10.74 7.31 -21.96
C THR A 28 9.58 6.82 -22.82
N LYS A 29 9.81 6.71 -24.13
CA LYS A 29 8.82 6.17 -25.08
C LYS A 29 8.43 4.71 -24.83
N ASP A 30 9.26 3.98 -24.09
CA ASP A 30 9.04 2.57 -23.77
C ASP A 30 8.33 2.40 -22.41
N ASP A 31 8.11 3.49 -21.66
CA ASP A 31 7.45 3.48 -20.37
C ASP A 31 5.92 3.59 -20.53
N LEU A 32 5.19 3.04 -19.58
CA LEU A 32 3.73 3.18 -19.51
C LEU A 32 3.37 4.22 -18.46
N THR A 33 2.53 5.20 -18.83
CA THR A 33 1.91 6.10 -17.84
C THR A 33 0.81 5.35 -17.12
N ILE A 34 0.81 5.41 -15.79
CA ILE A 34 -0.19 4.77 -14.93
C ILE A 34 -0.69 5.76 -13.89
N ARG A 35 -1.96 5.62 -13.50
CA ARG A 35 -2.60 6.36 -12.42
C ARG A 35 -2.91 5.45 -11.26
N LYS A 36 -2.93 6.01 -10.05
CA LYS A 36 -3.32 5.29 -8.85
C LYS A 36 -4.68 4.63 -9.09
N SER A 37 -4.76 3.36 -8.68
CA SER A 37 -5.90 2.45 -8.86
C SER A 37 -6.05 1.84 -10.26
N ASP A 38 -5.17 2.12 -11.22
CA ASP A 38 -5.16 1.42 -12.52
C ASP A 38 -4.92 -0.08 -12.33
N LEU A 39 -5.69 -0.90 -13.07
CA LEU A 39 -5.51 -2.34 -13.16
C LEU A 39 -4.52 -2.70 -14.27
N LEU A 40 -3.57 -3.56 -13.92
CA LEU A 40 -2.40 -3.84 -14.75
C LEU A 40 -2.12 -5.35 -14.81
N ASP A 41 -1.86 -5.84 -16.01
CA ASP A 41 -1.36 -7.19 -16.24
C ASP A 41 0.16 -7.15 -16.45
N ILE A 42 0.92 -7.83 -15.58
CA ILE A 42 2.38 -7.87 -15.70
C ILE A 42 2.78 -8.91 -16.74
N THR A 43 3.33 -8.45 -17.86
CA THR A 43 3.68 -9.28 -19.02
C THR A 43 5.15 -9.71 -19.05
N ALA A 44 6.05 -8.93 -18.44
CA ALA A 44 7.47 -9.28 -18.34
C ALA A 44 8.15 -8.64 -17.13
N LYS A 45 9.26 -9.23 -16.67
CA LYS A 45 10.10 -8.68 -15.59
C LYS A 45 11.54 -8.59 -16.07
N LYS A 46 12.03 -7.36 -16.32
CA LYS A 46 13.42 -7.14 -16.75
C LYS A 46 14.39 -7.21 -15.57
N SER A 47 13.96 -6.72 -14.41
CA SER A 47 14.70 -6.76 -13.15
C SER A 47 13.74 -6.71 -11.96
N SER A 48 14.28 -6.63 -10.74
CA SER A 48 13.48 -6.37 -9.54
C SER A 48 12.81 -5.00 -9.55
N ALA A 49 13.34 -4.02 -10.29
CA ALA A 49 12.90 -2.62 -10.28
C ALA A 49 11.94 -2.26 -11.43
N TRP A 50 12.04 -2.94 -12.59
CA TRP A 50 11.29 -2.56 -13.79
C TRP A 50 10.54 -3.74 -14.39
N TRP A 51 9.21 -3.59 -14.44
CA TRP A 51 8.28 -4.59 -14.98
C TRP A 51 7.56 -4.03 -16.18
N LYS A 52 7.26 -4.90 -17.15
CA LYS A 52 6.42 -4.56 -18.29
C LYS A 52 4.99 -4.86 -17.92
N ALA A 53 4.12 -3.88 -18.09
CA ALA A 53 2.70 -3.99 -17.78
C ALA A 53 1.85 -3.66 -19.00
N ARG A 54 0.63 -4.19 -19.00
CA ARG A 54 -0.43 -3.84 -19.94
C ARG A 54 -1.61 -3.24 -19.17
N ASN A 55 -2.12 -2.09 -19.62
CA ASN A 55 -3.33 -1.48 -19.03
C ASN A 55 -4.61 -2.00 -19.71
N GLU A 56 -5.77 -1.59 -19.19
CA GLU A 56 -7.09 -1.98 -19.73
C GLU A 56 -7.31 -1.52 -21.19
N ASN A 57 -6.64 -0.44 -21.61
CA ASN A 57 -6.66 0.06 -22.98
C ASN A 57 -5.77 -0.76 -23.94
N GLY A 58 -5.10 -1.81 -23.44
CA GLY A 58 -4.20 -2.65 -24.22
C GLY A 58 -2.82 -2.04 -24.48
N GLN A 59 -2.51 -0.88 -23.92
CA GLN A 59 -1.20 -0.24 -24.04
C GLN A 59 -0.19 -0.96 -23.17
N GLU A 60 1.03 -1.13 -23.67
CA GLU A 60 2.13 -1.76 -22.94
C GLU A 60 3.32 -0.84 -22.77
N GLY A 61 3.99 -0.96 -21.64
CA GLY A 61 5.26 -0.29 -21.40
C GLY A 61 5.88 -0.69 -20.06
N TRP A 62 7.04 -0.12 -19.78
CA TRP A 62 7.76 -0.34 -18.53
C TRP A 62 7.22 0.56 -17.42
N ILE A 63 7.10 -0.02 -16.22
CA ILE A 63 6.73 0.67 -14.99
C ILE A 63 7.67 0.28 -13.85
N PRO A 64 7.85 1.15 -12.85
CA PRO A 64 8.54 0.80 -11.62
C PRO A 64 7.74 -0.25 -10.83
N SER A 65 8.38 -1.34 -10.44
CA SER A 65 7.72 -2.42 -9.69
C SER A 65 7.20 -1.99 -8.31
N ASN A 66 7.80 -0.97 -7.70
CA ASN A 66 7.40 -0.42 -6.40
C ASN A 66 6.20 0.54 -6.48
N TYR A 67 5.66 0.77 -7.68
CA TYR A 67 4.45 1.57 -7.90
C TYR A 67 3.20 0.72 -8.05
N VAL A 68 3.35 -0.61 -7.98
CA VAL A 68 2.26 -1.55 -8.10
C VAL A 68 2.26 -2.55 -6.96
N ALA A 69 1.07 -2.98 -6.57
CA ALA A 69 0.84 -4.05 -5.63
C ALA A 69 0.01 -5.14 -6.29
N LYS A 70 0.08 -6.37 -5.76
CA LYS A 70 -0.87 -7.40 -6.19
C LYS A 70 -2.27 -6.94 -5.82
N ARG A 71 -3.22 -7.16 -6.71
CA ARG A 71 -4.63 -6.89 -6.43
C ARG A 71 -5.06 -7.70 -5.20
N ASP A 72 -5.85 -7.06 -4.33
CA ASP A 72 -6.39 -7.64 -3.09
C ASP A 72 -5.31 -8.06 -2.07
N SER A 73 -4.04 -7.60 -2.22
CA SER A 73 -2.99 -7.81 -1.22
C SER A 73 -2.93 -6.65 -0.23
N LEU A 74 -2.32 -6.89 0.93
CA LEU A 74 -2.11 -5.85 1.94
C LEU A 74 -1.35 -4.64 1.37
N GLU A 75 -0.41 -4.86 0.44
CA GLU A 75 0.30 -3.79 -0.26
C GLU A 75 -0.57 -2.90 -1.15
N SER A 76 -1.78 -3.34 -1.51
CA SER A 76 -2.72 -2.53 -2.29
C SER A 76 -3.53 -1.55 -1.45
N GLU A 77 -3.54 -1.73 -0.13
CA GLU A 77 -4.30 -0.91 0.80
C GLU A 77 -3.62 0.45 1.03
N SER A 78 -4.36 1.55 0.87
CA SER A 78 -3.80 2.90 0.98
C SER A 78 -3.31 3.28 2.39
N TRP A 79 -3.76 2.55 3.41
CA TRP A 79 -3.37 2.73 4.80
C TRP A 79 -2.18 1.86 5.21
N TYR A 80 -1.71 0.98 4.31
CA TYR A 80 -0.57 0.12 4.57
C TYR A 80 0.71 0.64 3.89
N PHE A 81 1.73 0.86 4.71
CA PHE A 81 3.02 1.40 4.31
C PHE A 81 4.10 0.41 4.72
N LYS A 82 4.30 -0.62 3.89
CA LYS A 82 5.20 -1.76 4.16
C LYS A 82 6.50 -1.38 4.87
N SER A 83 7.37 -0.63 4.20
CA SER A 83 8.73 -0.36 4.69
C SER A 83 8.93 1.08 5.19
N ILE A 84 7.87 1.76 5.64
CA ILE A 84 8.04 3.08 6.27
C ILE A 84 8.63 2.90 7.68
N ARG A 85 9.68 3.66 8.00
CA ARG A 85 10.26 3.64 9.34
C ARG A 85 9.35 4.34 10.34
N ARG A 86 9.49 4.02 11.63
CA ARG A 86 8.75 4.66 12.71
C ARG A 86 8.83 6.18 12.63
N ILE A 87 10.04 6.72 12.48
CA ILE A 87 10.26 8.17 12.41
C ILE A 87 9.64 8.81 11.17
N ASP A 88 9.65 8.11 10.02
CA ASP A 88 9.09 8.61 8.78
C ASP A 88 7.55 8.56 8.83
N ALA A 89 6.99 7.52 9.46
CA ALA A 89 5.56 7.42 9.75
C ALA A 89 5.08 8.53 10.69
N GLU A 90 5.81 8.80 11.77
CA GLU A 90 5.53 9.90 12.69
C GLU A 90 5.54 11.24 11.94
N LYS A 91 6.61 11.53 11.17
CA LYS A 91 6.70 12.76 10.38
C LYS A 91 5.56 12.91 9.38
N GLN A 92 5.17 11.84 8.69
CA GLN A 92 4.08 11.85 7.73
C GLN A 92 2.74 12.10 8.41
N LEU A 93 2.44 11.40 9.51
CA LEU A 93 1.20 11.57 10.27
C LEU A 93 1.07 12.96 10.89
N MET A 94 2.19 13.57 11.29
CA MET A 94 2.23 14.91 11.89
C MET A 94 1.99 16.05 10.91
N SER A 95 1.87 15.78 9.59
CA SER A 95 1.49 16.80 8.60
C SER A 95 0.17 17.50 9.00
N ASP A 96 0.11 18.82 8.82
CA ASP A 96 -1.07 19.63 9.15
C ASP A 96 -2.30 19.29 8.29
N THR A 97 -2.08 18.65 7.14
CA THR A 97 -3.14 18.14 6.26
C THR A 97 -3.87 16.92 6.82
N ASN A 98 -3.28 16.21 7.79
CA ASN A 98 -3.86 15.01 8.36
C ASN A 98 -4.72 15.34 9.59
N GLU A 99 -5.93 14.79 9.63
CA GLU A 99 -6.84 14.94 10.76
C GLU A 99 -6.40 14.09 11.95
N HIS A 100 -6.91 14.42 13.14
CA HIS A 100 -6.75 13.56 14.31
C HIS A 100 -7.41 12.20 14.06
N GLY A 101 -6.77 11.12 14.52
CA GLY A 101 -7.21 9.76 14.26
C GLY A 101 -6.68 9.19 12.94
N SER A 102 -6.03 10.00 12.09
CA SER A 102 -5.28 9.50 10.95
C SER A 102 -4.30 8.42 11.40
N PHE A 103 -4.21 7.33 10.65
CA PHE A 103 -3.37 6.21 11.00
C PHE A 103 -2.75 5.55 9.77
N LEU A 104 -1.75 4.73 10.03
CA LEU A 104 -1.18 3.80 9.06
C LEU A 104 -0.70 2.52 9.74
N ILE A 105 -0.68 1.43 8.98
CA ILE A 105 -0.07 0.16 9.36
C ILE A 105 1.25 0.02 8.59
N ARG A 106 2.29 -0.52 9.24
CA ARG A 106 3.62 -0.72 8.65
C ARG A 106 4.28 -2.00 9.18
N ASP A 107 5.35 -2.45 8.54
CA ASP A 107 6.18 -3.54 9.08
C ASP A 107 6.77 -3.11 10.44
N SER A 108 6.85 -4.04 11.39
CA SER A 108 7.50 -3.83 12.68
C SER A 108 9.01 -3.80 12.53
N GLU A 109 9.65 -2.76 13.07
CA GLU A 109 11.11 -2.62 13.07
C GLU A 109 11.80 -3.53 14.09
N THR A 110 11.08 -3.90 15.16
CA THR A 110 11.63 -4.66 16.30
C THR A 110 11.35 -6.14 16.19
N ARG A 111 10.30 -6.54 15.47
CA ARG A 111 9.89 -7.94 15.31
C ARG A 111 9.68 -8.26 13.85
N ARG A 112 10.57 -9.08 13.29
CA ARG A 112 10.41 -9.59 11.92
C ARG A 112 9.13 -10.40 11.89
N THR A 113 8.25 -10.11 10.92
CA THR A 113 6.90 -10.66 10.69
C THR A 113 5.72 -9.98 11.37
N ASP A 114 5.93 -9.07 12.32
CA ASP A 114 4.83 -8.36 12.97
C ASP A 114 4.54 -7.03 12.25
N PHE A 115 3.34 -6.51 12.49
CA PHE A 115 2.94 -5.18 12.04
C PHE A 115 2.97 -4.18 13.21
N SER A 116 3.02 -2.90 12.86
CA SER A 116 2.90 -1.79 13.79
C SER A 116 1.84 -0.82 13.30
N LEU A 117 0.90 -0.45 14.18
CA LEU A 117 -0.03 0.65 13.98
C LEU A 117 0.61 1.96 14.44
N SER A 118 0.55 2.99 13.61
CA SER A 118 0.97 4.36 13.95
C SER A 118 -0.23 5.30 13.74
N SER A 119 -0.53 6.17 14.69
CA SER A 119 -1.69 7.08 14.61
C SER A 119 -1.39 8.49 15.11
N LYS A 120 -2.01 9.51 14.48
CA LYS A 120 -1.98 10.91 14.91
C LYS A 120 -2.96 11.10 16.05
N THR A 121 -2.46 11.10 17.28
CA THR A 121 -3.29 11.34 18.48
C THR A 121 -3.16 12.77 18.98
N ASN A 122 -4.29 13.42 19.29
CA ASN A 122 -4.31 14.74 19.88
C ASN A 122 -4.23 14.58 21.39
N ILE A 123 -3.02 14.78 21.89
CA ILE A 123 -2.67 14.46 23.27
C ILE A 123 -3.33 15.44 24.27
N PHE A 124 -3.95 16.53 23.80
CA PHE A 124 -4.67 17.49 24.64
C PHE A 124 -5.90 16.90 25.36
N LEU A 125 -6.48 15.78 24.90
CA LEU A 125 -7.50 15.05 25.66
C LEU A 125 -6.92 14.06 26.69
N PHE A 126 -5.63 13.72 26.59
CA PHE A 126 -4.93 12.83 27.53
C PHE A 126 -4.07 13.60 28.56
N LEU A 127 -3.64 14.82 28.23
CA LEU A 127 -2.75 15.64 29.07
C LEU A 127 -3.47 16.53 30.10
N ASN A 128 -4.44 15.97 30.83
CA ASN A 128 -4.55 16.32 32.26
C ASN A 128 -3.61 15.47 33.12
N SER A 129 -2.89 14.51 32.54
CA SER A 129 -1.86 13.76 33.26
C SER A 129 -0.63 13.52 32.38
N LEU A 130 0.38 14.36 32.61
CA LEU A 130 1.80 14.15 32.31
C LEU A 130 2.24 14.16 30.84
N LYS A 131 2.89 15.29 30.51
CA LYS A 131 3.71 15.56 29.33
C LYS A 131 4.60 14.36 29.01
N ASN A 132 4.35 13.71 27.88
CA ASN A 132 5.32 13.08 26.97
C ASN A 132 4.54 12.41 25.83
N TRP A 133 5.00 12.60 24.60
CA TRP A 133 4.37 12.03 23.41
C TRP A 133 4.74 10.53 23.34
N PHE A 134 3.82 9.65 23.74
CA PHE A 134 4.01 8.20 23.62
C PHE A 134 3.25 7.68 22.39
N LEU A 135 3.99 7.31 21.35
CA LEU A 135 3.49 6.45 20.27
C LEU A 135 3.28 5.05 20.86
N PHE A 136 2.04 4.61 20.99
CA PHE A 136 1.74 3.20 21.28
C PHE A 136 1.89 2.39 20.00
N CYS A 137 3.07 1.80 19.79
CA CYS A 137 3.17 0.65 18.89
C CYS A 137 2.51 -0.53 19.59
N ILE A 138 1.28 -0.87 19.22
CA ILE A 138 0.74 -2.17 19.58
C ILE A 138 1.34 -3.16 18.58
N SER A 139 2.32 -3.94 19.03
CA SER A 139 2.74 -5.16 18.34
C SER A 139 1.72 -6.24 18.69
N PHE A 140 1.00 -6.72 17.70
CA PHE A 140 0.16 -7.92 17.83
C PHE A 140 0.99 -9.15 17.46
#